data_AF-A0A0A9WPT4-F1
#
_entry.id   AF-A0A0A9WPT4-F1
#
_cell.length_a   1.000
_cell.length_b   1.000
_cell.length_c   1.000
_cell.angle_alpha   90.00
_cell.angle_beta   90.00
_cell.angle_gamma   90.00
#
_symmetry.space_group_name_H-M   'P 1'
#
loop_
_entity.id
_entity.type
_entity.pdbx_description
1 polymer ?
#
loop_
_entity_poly.entity_id
_entity_poly.type
_entity_poly.pdbx_seq_one_letter_code
_entity_poly.pdbx_strand_id
1 'polypeptide(L)'
;ETWLIYKHTRLVKRVNAGRVRTHQRKFLLAIYALRKVKMDQRKLMDNANTITDMAKTQNTVYEIVSDMSTRYDSLEDRLQGLEEKLASIADQVEMLPELLTRCIQQTATQNGTSTQTDRNNDRRNFLHPESAALVPATGCSSPLLSHSRSVPPTSPYHWPASPILPPISSRTPHLVPEPLQPNS
;
A
#
# COMPACT_ATOMS: atom_id res chain seq x y z
N GLU A 1 -8.68 54.07 32.84
CA GLU A 1 -7.70 54.05 33.96
C GLU A 1 -6.35 54.71 33.67
N THR A 2 -5.63 54.39 32.58
CA THR A 2 -4.30 54.99 32.29
C THR A 2 -4.29 56.52 32.37
N TRP A 3 -5.26 57.16 31.70
CA TRP A 3 -5.42 58.62 31.76
C TRP A 3 -5.73 59.14 33.17
N LEU A 4 -6.54 58.43 33.96
CA LEU A 4 -6.89 58.82 35.33
C LEU A 4 -5.69 58.72 36.27
N ILE A 5 -4.85 57.69 36.11
CA ILE A 5 -3.58 57.57 36.84
C ILE A 5 -2.66 58.73 36.49
N TYR A 6 -2.47 59.02 35.19
CA TYR A 6 -1.65 60.14 34.75
C TYR A 6 -2.17 61.48 35.30
N LYS A 7 -3.47 61.74 35.18
CA LYS A 7 -4.14 62.94 35.73
C LYS A 7 -3.85 63.11 37.22
N HIS A 8 -3.91 62.05 38.01
CA HIS A 8 -3.83 62.13 39.47
C HIS A 8 -2.42 62.01 40.04
N THR A 9 -1.43 61.75 39.20
CA THR A 9 0.00 61.69 39.58
C THR A 9 0.82 62.82 38.98
N ARG A 10 0.44 63.34 37.80
CA ARG A 10 1.23 64.32 37.03
C ARG A 10 0.55 65.67 36.81
N LEU A 11 -0.78 65.76 36.84
CA LEU A 11 -1.55 66.98 36.54
C LEU A 11 -2.19 67.62 37.80
N VAL A 12 -1.68 67.33 38.99
CA VAL A 12 -2.18 67.87 40.26
C VAL A 12 -1.05 68.43 41.12
N LYS A 13 -1.32 69.51 41.86
CA LYS A 13 -0.33 70.13 42.77
C LYS A 13 0.03 69.24 43.97
N ARG A 14 -0.92 68.44 44.46
CA ARG A 14 -0.71 67.45 45.53
C ARG A 14 -1.36 66.13 45.15
N VAL A 15 -0.61 65.03 45.31
CA VAL A 15 -1.05 63.68 44.92
C VAL A 15 -1.88 63.05 46.03
N ASN A 16 -3.05 62.51 45.68
CA ASN A 16 -3.87 61.69 46.60
C ASN A 16 -3.62 60.20 46.34
N ALA A 17 -2.85 59.57 47.23
CA ALA A 17 -2.46 58.18 47.08
C ALA A 17 -3.65 57.20 47.08
N GLY A 18 -4.72 57.49 47.83
CA GLY A 18 -5.93 56.65 47.87
C GLY A 18 -6.61 56.55 46.52
N ARG A 19 -6.84 57.71 45.86
CA ARG A 19 -7.46 57.75 44.53
C ARG A 19 -6.57 57.09 43.47
N VAL A 20 -5.26 57.30 43.54
CA VAL A 20 -4.29 56.66 42.64
C VAL A 20 -4.37 55.13 42.78
N ARG A 21 -4.38 54.58 44.00
CA ARG A 21 -4.51 53.13 44.24
C ARG A 21 -5.80 52.55 43.66
N THR A 22 -6.94 53.26 43.76
CA THR A 22 -8.20 52.81 43.16
C THR A 22 -8.09 52.65 41.64
N HIS A 23 -7.52 53.64 40.95
CA HIS A 23 -7.35 53.57 39.49
C HIS A 23 -6.28 52.56 39.07
N GLN A 24 -5.19 52.42 39.83
CA GLN A 24 -4.20 51.38 39.61
C GLN A 24 -4.81 49.98 39.71
N ARG A 25 -5.63 49.71 40.73
CA ARG A 25 -6.35 48.42 40.86
C ARG A 25 -7.23 48.16 39.65
N LYS A 26 -8.04 49.15 39.24
CA LYS A 26 -8.89 49.03 38.04
C LYS A 26 -8.06 48.84 36.76
N PHE A 27 -6.91 49.50 36.64
CA PHE A 27 -6.01 49.36 35.50
C PHE A 27 -5.42 47.95 35.41
N LEU A 28 -4.98 47.40 36.53
CA LEU A 28 -4.46 46.03 36.61
C LEU A 28 -5.55 45.01 36.27
N LEU A 29 -6.78 45.21 36.74
CA LEU A 29 -7.91 44.36 36.37
C LEU A 29 -8.21 44.42 34.87
N ALA A 30 -8.16 45.62 34.26
CA ALA A 30 -8.35 45.78 32.82
C ALA A 30 -7.23 45.10 32.01
N ILE A 31 -5.96 45.23 32.42
CA ILE A 31 -4.83 44.53 31.80
C ILE A 31 -5.01 43.01 31.91
N TYR A 32 -5.38 42.52 33.10
CA TYR A 32 -5.61 41.10 33.33
C TYR A 32 -6.72 40.56 32.43
N ALA A 33 -7.87 41.24 32.38
CA ALA A 33 -8.99 40.84 31.53
C ALA A 33 -8.60 40.78 30.06
N LEU A 34 -7.90 41.81 29.56
CA LEU A 34 -7.42 41.84 28.17
C LEU A 34 -6.43 40.69 27.88
N ARG A 35 -5.50 40.42 28.80
CA ARG A 35 -4.55 39.30 28.66
C ARG A 35 -5.27 37.95 28.65
N LYS A 36 -6.28 37.77 29.51
CA LYS A 36 -7.07 36.55 29.56
C LYS A 36 -7.80 36.32 28.23
N VAL A 37 -8.52 37.32 27.72
CA VAL A 37 -9.21 37.25 26.43
C VAL A 37 -8.22 36.96 25.29
N LYS A 38 -7.08 37.65 25.26
CA LYS A 38 -6.03 37.40 24.25
C LYS A 38 -5.51 35.97 24.29
N MET A 39 -5.32 35.42 25.48
CA MET A 39 -4.85 34.04 25.65
C MET A 39 -5.93 33.04 25.23
N ASP A 40 -7.17 33.28 25.60
CA ASP A 40 -8.32 32.43 25.24
C ASP A 40 -8.56 32.46 23.71
N GLN A 41 -8.39 33.62 23.05
CA GLN A 41 -8.43 33.74 21.59
C GLN A 41 -7.31 32.92 20.92
N ARG A 42 -6.09 32.97 21.47
CA ARG A 42 -4.97 32.15 20.96
C ARG A 42 -5.31 30.67 21.05
N LYS A 43 -5.82 30.20 22.20
CA LYS A 43 -6.25 28.81 22.36
C LYS A 43 -7.30 28.42 21.33
N LEU A 44 -8.30 29.26 21.11
CA LEU A 44 -9.36 28.96 20.14
C LEU A 44 -8.80 28.87 18.71
N MET A 45 -7.87 29.75 18.36
CA MET A 45 -7.17 29.71 17.07
C MET A 45 -6.34 28.44 16.91
N ASP A 46 -5.62 28.01 17.96
CA ASP A 46 -4.86 26.77 17.95
C ASP A 46 -5.80 25.55 17.77
N ASN A 47 -6.98 25.56 18.42
CA ASN A 47 -8.00 24.52 18.22
C ASN A 47 -8.52 24.49 16.77
N ALA A 48 -8.76 25.66 16.15
CA ALA A 48 -9.19 25.74 14.76
C ALA A 48 -8.14 25.18 13.80
N ASN A 49 -6.85 25.45 14.06
CA ASN A 49 -5.74 24.88 13.30
C ASN A 49 -5.69 23.35 13.45
N THR A 50 -5.83 22.81 14.67
CA THR A 50 -5.88 21.37 14.91
C THR A 50 -7.01 20.69 14.13
N ILE A 51 -8.21 21.28 14.10
CA ILE A 51 -9.35 20.75 13.33
C ILE A 51 -9.02 20.75 11.82
N THR A 52 -8.37 21.82 11.35
CA THR A 52 -7.94 21.92 9.94
C THR A 52 -6.94 20.82 9.58
N ASP A 53 -5.98 20.52 10.45
CA ASP A 53 -4.99 19.48 10.22
C ASP A 53 -5.60 18.06 10.29
N MET A 54 -6.61 17.86 11.14
CA MET A 54 -7.39 16.63 11.16
C MET A 54 -8.16 16.42 9.85
N ALA A 55 -8.78 17.46 9.29
CA ALA A 55 -9.46 17.39 8.00
C ALA A 55 -8.49 17.04 6.86
N LYS A 56 -7.28 17.61 6.85
CA LYS A 56 -6.23 17.23 5.88
C LYS A 56 -5.84 15.77 6.01
N THR A 57 -5.65 15.29 7.25
CA THR A 57 -5.32 13.89 7.51
C THR A 57 -6.43 12.97 7.02
N GLN A 58 -7.69 13.32 7.27
CA GLN A 58 -8.85 12.59 6.77
C GLN A 58 -8.86 12.52 5.24
N ASN A 59 -8.57 13.63 4.55
CA ASN A 59 -8.49 13.65 3.09
C ASN A 59 -7.42 12.68 2.59
N THR A 60 -6.21 12.73 3.15
CA THR A 60 -5.13 11.81 2.80
C THR A 60 -5.51 10.35 3.03
N VAL A 61 -6.14 10.03 4.17
CA VAL A 61 -6.59 8.66 4.47
C VAL A 61 -7.65 8.20 3.46
N TYR A 62 -8.59 9.08 3.10
CA TYR A 62 -9.62 8.77 2.12
C TYR A 62 -9.02 8.44 0.75
N GLU A 63 -8.10 9.26 0.25
CA GLU A 63 -7.40 8.99 -1.01
C GLU A 63 -6.68 7.63 -0.98
N ILE A 64 -5.95 7.32 0.09
CA ILE A 64 -5.24 6.04 0.24
C ILE A 64 -6.21 4.86 0.21
N VAL A 65 -7.32 4.95 0.94
CA VAL A 65 -8.32 3.87 1.02
C VAL A 65 -9.03 3.70 -0.33
N SER A 66 -9.35 4.81 -1.01
CA SER A 66 -9.94 4.80 -2.36
C SER A 66 -9.00 4.14 -3.38
N ASP A 67 -7.73 4.51 -3.37
CA ASP A 67 -6.69 3.91 -4.21
C ASP A 67 -6.48 2.42 -3.88
N MET A 68 -6.59 2.05 -2.61
CA MET A 68 -6.50 0.66 -2.17
C MET A 68 -7.70 -0.16 -2.67
N SER A 69 -8.92 0.37 -2.56
CA SER A 69 -10.15 -0.26 -3.07
C SER A 69 -10.05 -0.48 -4.59
N THR A 70 -9.65 0.55 -5.33
CA THR A 70 -9.51 0.45 -6.79
C THR A 70 -8.48 -0.59 -7.21
N ARG A 71 -7.35 -0.68 -6.48
CA ARG A 71 -6.35 -1.73 -6.72
C ARG A 71 -6.85 -3.11 -6.33
N TYR A 72 -7.65 -3.22 -5.27
CA TYR A 72 -8.28 -4.46 -4.86
C TYR A 72 -9.21 -4.98 -5.96
N ASP A 73 -10.10 -4.13 -6.48
CA ASP A 73 -11.04 -4.50 -7.56
C ASP A 73 -10.28 -5.01 -8.79
N SER A 74 -9.20 -4.32 -9.20
CA SER A 74 -8.36 -4.77 -10.32
C SER A 74 -7.66 -6.12 -10.06
N LEU A 75 -7.30 -6.42 -8.82
CA LEU A 75 -6.73 -7.73 -8.46
C LEU A 75 -7.79 -8.82 -8.48
N GLU A 76 -9.00 -8.53 -7.98
CA GLU A 76 -10.15 -9.44 -8.02
C GLU A 76 -10.49 -9.84 -9.46
N ASP A 77 -10.59 -8.86 -10.38
CA ASP A 77 -10.83 -9.13 -11.81
C ASP A 77 -9.77 -10.04 -12.43
N ARG A 78 -8.49 -9.83 -12.07
CA ARG A 78 -7.37 -10.66 -12.55
C ARG A 78 -7.43 -12.07 -11.96
N LEU A 79 -7.86 -12.20 -10.71
CA LEU A 79 -8.03 -13.48 -10.03
C LEU A 79 -9.16 -14.27 -10.67
N GLN A 80 -10.32 -13.65 -10.86
CA GLN A 80 -11.45 -14.22 -11.61
C GLN A 80 -11.02 -14.71 -13.00
N GLY A 81 -10.27 -13.89 -13.75
CA GLY A 81 -9.74 -14.29 -15.05
C GLY A 81 -8.69 -15.42 -15.01
N LEU A 82 -8.04 -15.65 -13.87
CA LEU A 82 -7.19 -16.83 -13.66
C LEU A 82 -8.03 -18.07 -13.33
N GLU A 83 -9.07 -17.93 -12.51
CA GLU A 83 -10.01 -19.01 -12.19
C GLU A 83 -10.69 -19.56 -13.44
N GLU A 84 -11.14 -18.68 -14.34
CA GLU A 84 -11.75 -19.06 -15.63
C GLU A 84 -10.76 -19.84 -16.53
N LYS A 85 -9.50 -19.39 -16.59
CA LYS A 85 -8.46 -20.10 -17.34
C LYS A 85 -8.14 -21.47 -16.74
N LEU A 86 -8.11 -21.57 -15.41
CA LEU A 86 -7.91 -22.83 -14.70
C LEU A 86 -9.07 -23.80 -14.97
N ALA A 87 -10.32 -23.32 -14.92
CA ALA A 87 -11.49 -24.11 -15.26
C ALA A 87 -11.41 -24.63 -16.72
N SER A 88 -11.06 -23.76 -17.67
CA SER A 88 -10.89 -24.18 -19.07
C SER A 88 -9.79 -25.23 -19.27
N ILE A 89 -8.67 -25.12 -18.54
CA ILE A 89 -7.62 -26.14 -18.58
C ILE A 89 -8.12 -27.46 -17.98
N ALA A 90 -8.86 -27.40 -16.87
CA ALA A 90 -9.44 -28.58 -16.24
C ALA A 90 -10.36 -29.33 -17.22
N ASP A 91 -11.26 -28.63 -17.91
CA ASP A 91 -12.16 -29.22 -18.92
C ASP A 91 -11.39 -29.86 -20.07
N GLN A 92 -10.34 -29.19 -20.59
CA GLN A 92 -9.50 -29.73 -21.66
C GLN A 92 -8.76 -31.01 -21.25
N VAL A 93 -8.27 -31.05 -20.01
CA VAL A 93 -7.61 -32.24 -19.45
C VAL A 93 -8.61 -33.37 -19.25
N GLU A 94 -9.85 -33.08 -18.85
CA GLU A 94 -10.92 -34.07 -18.70
C GLU A 94 -11.36 -34.68 -20.04
N MET A 95 -11.43 -33.88 -21.12
CA MET A 95 -11.76 -34.37 -22.46
C MET A 95 -10.62 -35.12 -23.16
N LEU A 96 -9.38 -34.92 -22.74
CA LEU A 96 -8.18 -35.46 -23.39
C LEU A 96 -8.21 -37.01 -23.57
N PRO A 97 -8.56 -37.83 -22.57
CA PRO A 97 -8.55 -39.29 -22.68
C PRO A 97 -9.54 -39.81 -23.73
N GLU A 98 -10.72 -39.19 -23.83
CA GLU A 98 -11.72 -39.55 -24.84
C GLU A 98 -11.24 -39.24 -26.25
N LEU A 99 -10.63 -38.06 -26.43
CA LEU A 99 -10.03 -37.66 -27.71
C LEU A 99 -8.89 -38.59 -28.13
N LEU A 100 -8.02 -38.96 -27.19
CA LEU A 100 -6.94 -39.93 -27.43
C LEU A 100 -7.50 -41.31 -27.81
N THR A 101 -8.49 -41.82 -27.07
CA THR A 101 -9.17 -43.09 -27.36
C THR A 101 -9.73 -43.09 -28.79
N ARG A 102 -10.43 -42.02 -29.18
CA ARG A 102 -11.01 -41.87 -30.53
C ARG A 102 -9.94 -41.86 -31.63
N CYS A 103 -8.81 -41.19 -31.41
CA CYS A 103 -7.70 -41.11 -32.36
C CYS A 103 -7.02 -42.48 -32.57
N ILE A 104 -6.79 -43.22 -31.47
CA ILE A 104 -6.24 -44.57 -31.52
C ILE A 104 -7.19 -45.53 -32.25
N GLN A 105 -8.49 -45.42 -32.01
CA GLN A 105 -9.48 -46.27 -32.66
C GLN A 105 -9.61 -45.97 -34.16
N GLN A 106 -9.55 -44.69 -34.56
CA GLN A 106 -9.52 -44.29 -35.98
C GLN A 106 -8.29 -44.83 -36.71
N THR A 107 -7.09 -44.75 -36.12
CA THR A 107 -5.85 -45.28 -36.73
C THR A 107 -5.86 -46.81 -36.86
N ALA A 108 -6.42 -47.52 -35.87
CA ALA A 108 -6.62 -48.97 -35.98
C ALA A 108 -7.58 -49.35 -37.12
N THR A 109 -8.67 -48.59 -37.32
CA THR A 109 -9.63 -48.86 -38.40
C THR A 109 -9.12 -48.51 -39.80
N GLN A 110 -8.26 -47.50 -39.97
CA GLN A 110 -7.66 -47.20 -41.28
C GLN A 110 -6.64 -48.27 -41.73
N ASN A 111 -5.91 -48.89 -40.80
CA ASN A 111 -5.00 -50.00 -41.13
C ASN A 111 -5.71 -51.34 -41.38
N GLY A 112 -7.04 -51.41 -41.26
CA GLY A 112 -7.84 -52.63 -41.42
C GLY A 112 -8.43 -52.86 -42.82
N THR A 113 -8.16 -52.02 -43.81
CA THR A 113 -8.73 -52.14 -45.17
C THR A 113 -7.71 -52.48 -46.27
N SER A 114 -6.68 -53.25 -45.92
CA SER A 114 -5.84 -53.94 -46.91
C SER A 114 -5.65 -55.42 -46.54
N THR A 115 -6.76 -56.15 -46.48
CA THR A 115 -6.75 -57.62 -46.52
C THR A 115 -6.81 -58.10 -47.97
N GLN A 116 -5.74 -57.89 -48.74
CA GLN A 116 -5.44 -58.78 -49.86
C GLN A 116 -3.96 -58.69 -50.25
N THR A 117 -3.34 -59.87 -50.41
CA THR A 117 -2.10 -60.22 -51.12
C THR A 117 -0.74 -60.02 -50.43
N ASP A 118 -0.23 -61.17 -49.98
CA ASP A 118 1.10 -61.72 -50.25
C ASP A 118 2.33 -61.40 -49.36
N ARG A 119 2.67 -62.40 -48.54
CA ARG A 119 3.99 -63.09 -48.49
C ARG A 119 5.29 -62.31 -48.23
N ASN A 120 5.29 -61.04 -47.85
CA ASN A 120 6.55 -60.29 -47.72
C ASN A 120 7.12 -60.14 -46.30
N ASN A 121 6.74 -61.03 -45.35
CA ASN A 121 7.13 -60.94 -43.94
C ASN A 121 8.54 -61.48 -43.60
N ASP A 122 9.35 -61.91 -44.58
CA ASP A 122 10.66 -62.52 -44.31
C ASP A 122 11.88 -61.62 -44.62
N ARG A 123 11.70 -60.30 -44.79
CA ARG A 123 12.83 -59.47 -45.28
C ARG A 123 13.05 -58.10 -44.67
N ARG A 124 12.54 -57.80 -43.47
CA ARG A 124 12.82 -56.50 -42.79
C ARG A 124 13.23 -56.61 -41.32
N ASN A 125 14.03 -57.62 -40.99
CA ASN A 125 14.77 -57.71 -39.72
C ASN A 125 16.28 -57.55 -39.91
N PHE A 126 16.70 -56.74 -40.89
CA PHE A 126 18.10 -56.31 -41.02
C PHE A 126 18.26 -54.94 -40.33
N LEU A 127 18.69 -54.95 -39.08
CA LEU A 127 19.29 -53.78 -38.43
C LEU A 127 20.58 -53.46 -39.18
N HIS A 128 20.60 -52.35 -39.94
CA HIS A 128 21.82 -51.85 -40.57
C HIS A 128 22.54 -50.91 -39.57
N PRO A 129 23.86 -51.06 -39.30
CA PRO A 129 24.54 -50.34 -38.20
C PRO A 129 24.85 -48.86 -38.44
N GLU A 130 24.31 -48.24 -39.49
CA GLU A 130 24.89 -46.97 -40.00
C GLU A 130 23.93 -45.77 -40.02
N SER A 131 22.69 -45.90 -39.56
CA SER A 131 21.77 -44.74 -39.47
C SER A 131 22.00 -43.85 -38.23
N ALA A 132 23.10 -44.04 -37.50
CA ALA A 132 23.47 -43.25 -36.32
C ALA A 132 24.42 -42.07 -36.62
N ALA A 133 24.80 -41.83 -37.87
CA ALA A 133 25.83 -40.83 -38.19
C ALA A 133 25.50 -39.97 -39.43
N LEU A 134 24.39 -39.22 -39.41
CA LEU A 134 24.25 -38.01 -40.22
C LEU A 134 23.36 -37.00 -39.46
N VAL A 135 24.02 -36.15 -38.69
CA VAL A 135 23.47 -34.91 -38.16
C VAL A 135 23.47 -33.87 -39.30
N PRO A 136 22.34 -33.32 -39.75
CA PRO A 136 22.36 -32.05 -40.46
C PRO A 136 22.68 -30.97 -39.43
N ALA A 137 23.87 -30.40 -39.53
CA ALA A 137 24.26 -29.22 -38.79
C ALA A 137 23.43 -28.01 -39.27
N THR A 138 22.32 -27.75 -38.58
CA THR A 138 21.67 -26.44 -38.60
C THR A 138 21.57 -25.90 -37.18
N GLY A 139 22.53 -25.03 -36.84
CA GLY A 139 22.32 -23.89 -35.96
C GLY A 139 21.92 -24.16 -34.52
N CYS A 140 22.76 -24.82 -33.74
CA CYS A 140 22.69 -24.69 -32.28
C CYS A 140 23.36 -23.36 -31.89
N SER A 141 22.57 -22.31 -31.75
CA SER A 141 23.00 -21.06 -31.11
C SER A 141 22.59 -21.11 -29.65
N SER A 142 23.49 -21.58 -28.79
CA SER A 142 23.39 -21.42 -27.34
C SER A 142 23.28 -19.93 -26.99
N PRO A 143 22.37 -19.48 -26.12
CA PRO A 143 22.61 -18.26 -25.38
C PRO A 143 23.54 -18.61 -24.22
N LEU A 144 24.79 -18.19 -24.34
CA LEU A 144 25.73 -18.03 -23.24
C LEU A 144 25.04 -17.25 -22.10
N LEU A 145 25.00 -17.84 -20.92
CA LEU A 145 24.76 -17.13 -19.66
C LEU A 145 25.96 -16.22 -19.39
N SER A 146 25.97 -15.05 -20.04
CA SER A 146 26.92 -13.98 -19.76
C SER A 146 26.41 -13.19 -18.55
N HIS A 147 27.19 -13.23 -17.48
CA HIS A 147 27.06 -12.32 -16.36
C HIS A 147 27.34 -10.90 -16.85
N SER A 148 26.33 -10.03 -16.88
CA SER A 148 26.52 -8.58 -16.95
C SER A 148 25.34 -7.83 -16.34
N ARG A 149 25.57 -7.48 -15.08
CA ARG A 149 25.07 -6.31 -14.34
C ARG A 149 24.56 -5.20 -15.28
N SER A 150 23.25 -5.09 -15.40
CA SER A 150 22.58 -4.00 -16.12
C SER A 150 21.42 -3.52 -15.26
N VAL A 151 21.57 -2.32 -14.71
CA VAL A 151 20.53 -1.61 -13.95
C VAL A 151 19.57 -0.99 -14.98
N PRO A 152 18.24 -1.20 -14.90
CA PRO A 152 17.32 -0.53 -15.80
C PRO A 152 17.22 0.97 -15.45
N PRO A 153 17.12 1.88 -16.43
CA PRO A 153 16.90 3.29 -16.15
C PRO A 153 15.44 3.51 -15.71
N THR A 154 15.29 4.11 -14.53
CA THR A 154 14.15 4.93 -14.09
C THR A 154 12.75 4.47 -14.49
N SER A 155 12.17 3.56 -13.69
CA SER A 155 10.71 3.44 -13.56
C SER A 155 10.17 4.59 -12.69
N PRO A 156 9.05 5.25 -13.01
CA PRO A 156 8.48 6.31 -12.17
C PRO A 156 7.74 5.78 -10.92
N TYR A 157 7.69 4.46 -10.72
CA TYR A 157 7.09 3.86 -9.54
C TYR A 157 8.12 3.65 -8.44
N HIS A 158 8.26 4.64 -7.56
CA HIS A 158 8.90 4.45 -6.27
C HIS A 158 7.87 3.82 -5.33
N TRP A 159 8.08 2.57 -4.96
CA TRP A 159 7.49 2.09 -3.71
C TRP A 159 8.07 2.97 -2.58
N PRO A 160 7.26 3.48 -1.63
CA PRO A 160 7.84 4.18 -0.50
C PRO A 160 8.65 3.18 0.31
N ALA A 161 9.96 3.42 0.39
CA ALA A 161 10.84 2.71 1.31
C ALA A 161 10.18 2.73 2.70
N SER A 162 9.92 1.54 3.27
CA SER A 162 9.36 1.39 4.61
C SER A 162 10.08 2.33 5.57
N PRO A 163 9.38 3.16 6.36
CA PRO A 163 10.05 4.00 7.34
C PRO A 163 10.73 3.06 8.33
N ILE A 164 12.07 3.06 8.30
CA ILE A 164 12.90 2.47 9.33
C ILE A 164 12.48 3.16 10.63
N LEU A 165 11.71 2.44 11.44
CA LEU A 165 11.34 2.87 12.78
C LEU A 165 12.65 3.07 13.56
N PRO A 166 12.88 4.25 14.18
CA PRO A 166 14.01 4.39 15.09
C PRO A 166 13.87 3.37 16.23
N PRO A 167 14.98 2.83 16.75
CA PRO A 167 14.92 1.90 17.86
C PRO A 167 14.20 2.55 19.04
N ILE A 168 13.24 1.82 19.62
CA ILE A 168 12.51 2.22 20.82
C ILE A 168 13.53 2.43 21.95
N SER A 169 13.98 3.67 22.09
CA SER A 169 14.73 4.13 23.24
C SER A 169 13.75 4.78 24.20
N SER A 170 13.24 3.94 25.10
CA SER A 170 13.10 4.25 26.52
C SER A 170 12.79 5.71 26.88
N ARG A 171 11.50 6.05 26.99
CA ARG A 171 10.93 6.89 28.06
C ARG A 171 9.43 7.17 27.82
N THR A 172 8.58 6.39 28.48
CA THR A 172 7.29 6.90 28.99
C THR A 172 7.09 6.34 30.39
N PRO A 173 7.00 7.19 31.42
CA PRO A 173 6.71 6.75 32.77
C PRO A 173 5.20 6.46 32.92
N HIS A 174 4.91 5.29 33.48
CA HIS A 174 3.86 5.01 34.45
C HIS A 174 2.46 5.64 34.24
N LEU A 175 1.52 4.84 33.72
CA LEU A 175 0.09 4.98 34.02
C LEU A 175 -0.51 3.60 34.24
N VAL A 176 -0.38 3.10 35.47
CA VAL A 176 -1.24 2.04 36.02
C VAL A 176 -2.63 2.63 36.23
N PRO A 177 -3.72 2.04 35.72
CA PRO A 177 -5.07 2.44 36.09
C PRO A 177 -5.40 1.99 37.52
N GLU A 178 -5.71 2.94 38.40
CA GLU A 178 -6.15 2.68 39.77
C GLU A 178 -7.60 2.18 39.77
N PRO A 179 -7.94 1.06 40.44
CA PRO A 179 -9.30 0.58 40.51
C PRO A 179 -10.14 1.42 41.48
N LEU A 180 -11.32 1.83 40.99
CA LEU A 180 -12.37 2.57 41.69
C LEU A 180 -12.73 1.90 43.02
N GLN A 181 -12.61 2.63 44.14
CA GLN A 181 -13.25 2.25 45.39
C GLN A 181 -14.75 2.61 45.34
N PRO A 182 -15.65 1.73 45.82
CA PRO A 182 -17.06 2.05 45.96
C PRO A 182 -17.29 2.95 47.18
N ASN A 183 -18.13 3.96 46.98
CA ASN A 183 -18.58 4.92 47.97
C ASN A 183 -19.45 4.20 49.03
N SER A 184 -19.19 4.44 50.31
CA SER A 184 -20.08 4.13 51.44
C SER A 184 -20.07 5.32 52.39
#